data_AF-A0AAV4RF71-F1
#
_entry.id   AF-A0AAV4RF71-F1
#
_cell.length_a   1.000
_cell.length_b   1.000
_cell.length_c   1.000
_cell.angle_alpha   90.00
_cell.angle_beta   90.00
_cell.angle_gamma   90.00
#
_symmetry.space_group_name_H-M   'P 1'
#
loop_
_entity.id
_entity.type
_entity.pdbx_description
1 polymer ?
#
loop_
_entity_poly.entity_id
_entity_poly.type
_entity_poly.pdbx_seq_one_letter_code
_entity_poly.pdbx_strand_id
1 'polypeptide(L)'
;MLQNLPKISVLNGSPLSRADLRAVNINLCDMCVILSAKIPSSDDPTLVDKEAILASLNIKAMTFDDTIGVLHTFTMKLFVSALFNQSDVTHMANDKSRRSRCFIPLGSPIVLQRRGSVYGTNVPLITELVNDTNVQFLDQDDDDDPDTELYLTQPFACGTAFAVSVLDSLMSTLELILAEGAGLRGGYSTPESLANRDRCRVGQISLYDGPLAQFGEGGKYCDLFVSALRSYGMLCIGLYRFRDTSSSCEASSKRFVITNPPADFPLLPTDMVFVLMQFDPGLEYKPNRGEEPKEDNS
;
A
#
# COMPACT_ATOMS: atom_id res chain seq x y z
N MET A 1 -6.58 22.37 -10.17
CA MET A 1 -6.75 22.05 -8.74
C MET A 1 -5.50 21.40 -8.12
N LEU A 2 -4.73 20.58 -8.86
CA LEU A 2 -3.53 19.91 -8.33
C LEU A 2 -2.42 20.86 -7.83
N GLN A 3 -2.36 22.09 -8.33
CA GLN A 3 -1.34 23.08 -7.98
C GLN A 3 -1.27 23.45 -6.49
N ASN A 4 -2.34 23.21 -5.73
CA ASN A 4 -2.40 23.55 -4.29
C ASN A 4 -1.92 22.40 -3.39
N LEU A 5 -1.51 21.26 -3.95
CA LEU A 5 -1.10 20.08 -3.20
C LEU A 5 0.44 19.98 -3.09
N PRO A 6 0.98 19.65 -1.91
CA PRO A 6 2.42 19.52 -1.72
C PRO A 6 2.95 18.22 -2.36
N LYS A 7 4.26 18.20 -2.68
CA LYS A 7 5.02 17.01 -3.13
C LYS A 7 4.50 16.37 -4.43
N ILE A 8 4.00 17.17 -5.36
CA ILE A 8 3.68 16.72 -6.72
C ILE A 8 4.87 16.98 -7.64
N SER A 9 5.20 16.01 -8.48
CA SER A 9 6.20 16.13 -9.53
C SER A 9 5.61 15.63 -10.84
N VAL A 10 5.97 16.27 -11.95
CA VAL A 10 5.47 15.92 -13.28
C VAL A 10 6.66 15.58 -14.16
N LEU A 11 6.62 14.40 -14.77
CA LEU A 11 7.56 13.99 -15.79
C LEU A 11 6.82 14.01 -17.14
N ASN A 12 7.32 14.78 -18.09
CA ASN A 12 6.81 14.77 -19.45
C ASN A 12 7.39 13.54 -20.18
N GLY A 13 6.57 12.51 -20.34
CA GLY A 13 6.97 11.24 -20.93
C GLY A 13 5.77 10.37 -21.31
N SER A 14 6.01 9.09 -21.54
CA SER A 14 4.96 8.11 -21.85
C SER A 14 5.00 6.94 -20.88
N PRO A 15 3.85 6.44 -20.38
CA PRO A 15 3.81 5.24 -19.54
C PRO A 15 4.24 3.97 -20.29
N LEU A 16 4.31 4.00 -21.63
CA LEU A 16 4.82 2.89 -22.45
C LEU A 16 6.36 2.93 -22.59
N SER A 17 7.00 4.06 -22.26
CA SER A 17 8.46 4.22 -22.31
C SER A 17 9.11 3.63 -21.06
N ARG A 18 9.81 2.50 -21.22
CA ARG A 18 10.57 1.89 -20.11
C ARG A 18 11.67 2.81 -19.56
N ALA A 19 12.19 3.74 -20.37
CA ALA A 19 13.18 4.70 -19.92
C ALA A 19 12.58 5.68 -18.89
N ASP A 20 11.37 6.18 -19.17
CA ASP A 20 10.67 7.12 -18.29
C ASP A 20 10.27 6.43 -16.97
N LEU A 21 9.78 5.19 -17.05
CA LEU A 21 9.45 4.37 -15.87
C LEU A 21 10.67 4.08 -14.98
N ARG A 22 11.85 3.88 -15.58
CA ARG A 22 13.11 3.74 -14.83
C ARG A 22 13.57 5.06 -14.24
N ALA A 23 13.39 6.18 -14.94
CA ALA A 23 13.76 7.50 -14.45
C ALA A 23 13.00 7.89 -13.18
N VAL A 24 11.75 7.44 -13.03
CA VAL A 24 10.94 7.64 -11.80
C VAL A 24 11.15 6.55 -10.74
N ASN A 25 12.06 5.60 -10.95
CA ASN A 25 12.32 4.47 -10.05
C ASN A 25 11.05 3.68 -9.70
N ILE A 26 10.27 3.26 -10.70
CA ILE A 26 9.02 2.53 -10.48
C ILE A 26 9.17 1.28 -9.61
N ASN A 27 10.33 0.65 -9.58
CA ASN A 27 10.62 -0.51 -8.72
C ASN A 27 10.63 -0.19 -7.21
N LEU A 28 10.70 1.09 -6.85
CA LEU A 28 10.68 1.59 -5.47
C LEU A 28 9.35 2.25 -5.10
N CYS A 29 8.37 2.33 -6.02
CA CYS A 29 7.12 2.99 -5.73
C CYS A 29 6.28 2.19 -4.73
N ASP A 30 5.54 2.88 -3.85
CA ASP A 30 4.56 2.24 -2.98
C ASP A 30 3.33 1.75 -3.77
N MET A 31 3.00 2.47 -4.85
CA MET A 31 1.93 2.11 -5.77
C MET A 31 2.13 2.80 -7.11
N CYS A 32 1.90 2.08 -8.20
CA CYS A 32 1.76 2.64 -9.54
C CYS A 32 0.28 2.58 -9.95
N VAL A 33 -0.28 3.73 -10.28
CA VAL A 33 -1.69 3.86 -10.70
C VAL A 33 -1.71 4.19 -12.18
N ILE A 34 -2.38 3.35 -12.96
CA ILE A 34 -2.58 3.52 -14.40
C ILE A 34 -4.03 3.92 -14.62
N LEU A 35 -4.23 5.14 -15.10
CA LEU A 35 -5.55 5.71 -15.36
C LEU A 35 -5.80 5.74 -16.87
N SER A 36 -7.03 5.42 -17.28
CA SER A 36 -7.45 5.45 -18.68
C SER A 36 -8.01 6.85 -19.00
N ALA A 37 -7.14 7.77 -19.40
CA ALA A 37 -7.52 9.17 -19.62
C ALA A 37 -8.12 9.44 -21.02
N LYS A 38 -8.27 8.42 -21.87
CA LYS A 38 -8.60 8.61 -23.29
C LYS A 38 -10.11 8.56 -23.51
N ILE A 39 -10.65 9.63 -24.09
CA ILE A 39 -12.00 9.66 -24.66
C ILE A 39 -12.02 8.58 -25.76
N PRO A 40 -13.00 7.66 -25.79
CA PRO A 40 -13.06 6.61 -26.80
C PRO A 40 -13.15 7.26 -28.19
N SER A 41 -12.02 7.30 -28.89
CA SER A 41 -11.95 7.70 -30.29
C SER A 41 -12.25 6.54 -31.23
N SER A 42 -12.28 5.31 -30.70
CA SER A 42 -12.68 4.09 -31.39
C SER A 42 -14.11 3.73 -31.00
N ASP A 43 -14.94 3.43 -32.00
CA ASP A 43 -16.31 2.94 -31.81
C ASP A 43 -16.36 1.54 -31.14
N ASP A 44 -15.22 0.86 -31.03
CA ASP A 44 -15.12 -0.46 -30.42
C ASP A 44 -14.88 -0.37 -28.89
N PRO A 45 -15.85 -0.77 -28.06
CA PRO A 45 -15.74 -0.73 -26.60
C PRO A 45 -14.69 -1.69 -26.03
N THR A 46 -14.20 -2.66 -26.80
CA THR A 46 -13.16 -3.60 -26.35
C THR A 46 -11.77 -2.95 -26.35
N LEU A 47 -11.53 -1.96 -27.22
CA LEU A 47 -10.22 -1.35 -27.40
C LEU A 47 -9.94 -0.16 -26.47
N VAL A 48 -10.93 0.25 -25.68
CA VAL A 48 -10.86 1.43 -24.82
C VAL A 48 -9.72 1.33 -23.80
N ASP A 49 -9.49 0.14 -23.24
CA ASP A 49 -8.49 -0.09 -22.19
C ASP A 49 -7.10 -0.50 -22.71
N LYS A 50 -6.91 -0.52 -24.04
CA LYS A 50 -5.69 -1.06 -24.66
C LYS A 50 -4.41 -0.43 -24.12
N GLU A 51 -4.36 0.90 -23.97
CA GLU A 51 -3.16 1.59 -23.49
C GLU A 51 -2.87 1.29 -22.02
N ALA A 52 -3.92 1.19 -21.19
CA ALA A 52 -3.79 0.88 -19.77
C ALA A 52 -3.27 -0.56 -19.56
N ILE A 53 -3.85 -1.53 -20.27
CA ILE A 53 -3.43 -2.93 -20.25
C ILE A 53 -1.99 -3.08 -20.75
N LEU A 54 -1.65 -2.44 -21.88
CA LEU A 54 -0.29 -2.48 -22.42
C LEU A 54 0.73 -1.88 -21.46
N ALA A 55 0.39 -0.77 -20.78
CA ALA A 55 1.27 -0.17 -19.77
C ALA A 55 1.49 -1.11 -18.58
N SER A 56 0.43 -1.75 -18.08
CA SER A 56 0.48 -2.70 -16.96
C SER A 56 1.36 -3.91 -17.30
N LEU A 57 1.11 -4.55 -18.45
CA LEU A 57 1.91 -5.68 -18.94
C LEU A 57 3.36 -5.28 -19.22
N ASN A 58 3.60 -4.07 -19.73
CA ASN A 58 4.95 -3.57 -19.97
C ASN A 58 5.74 -3.45 -18.68
N ILE A 59 5.13 -2.93 -17.61
CA ILE A 59 5.76 -2.84 -16.27
C ILE A 59 6.04 -4.23 -15.73
N LYS A 60 5.07 -5.15 -15.77
CA LYS A 60 5.25 -6.54 -15.32
C LYS A 60 6.42 -7.23 -16.02
N ALA A 61 6.64 -6.93 -17.30
CA ALA A 61 7.74 -7.46 -18.11
C ALA A 61 9.10 -6.77 -17.91
N MET A 62 9.20 -5.76 -17.03
CA MET A 62 10.48 -5.12 -16.72
C MET A 62 11.31 -5.95 -15.72
N THR A 63 12.63 -5.84 -15.84
CA THR A 63 13.58 -6.29 -14.82
C THR A 63 14.43 -5.12 -14.36
N PHE A 64 14.79 -5.15 -13.08
CA PHE A 64 15.57 -4.13 -12.41
C PHE A 64 16.82 -4.79 -11.83
N ASP A 65 17.99 -4.35 -12.29
CA ASP A 65 19.26 -4.85 -11.75
C ASP A 65 19.56 -4.16 -10.41
N ASP A 66 19.88 -4.95 -9.38
CA ASP A 66 20.20 -4.48 -8.02
C ASP A 66 21.46 -3.59 -7.95
N THR A 67 22.19 -3.43 -9.06
CA THR A 67 23.38 -2.58 -9.15
C THR A 67 23.05 -1.09 -8.95
N ILE A 68 21.81 -0.66 -9.20
CA ILE A 68 21.39 0.75 -9.07
C ILE A 68 21.09 1.14 -7.61
N GLY A 69 20.55 0.22 -6.79
CA GLY A 69 20.26 0.48 -5.38
C GLY A 69 21.50 0.66 -4.51
N VAL A 70 22.60 -0.02 -4.88
CA VAL A 70 23.90 0.15 -4.24
C VAL A 70 24.46 1.54 -4.53
N LEU A 71 24.31 2.05 -5.76
CA LEU A 71 24.81 3.37 -6.13
C LEU A 71 24.08 4.50 -5.40
N HIS A 72 22.73 4.49 -5.35
CA HIS A 72 21.99 5.56 -4.67
C HIS A 72 22.28 5.61 -3.15
N THR A 73 22.39 4.44 -2.52
CA THR A 73 22.78 4.35 -1.10
C THR A 73 24.23 4.80 -0.89
N PHE A 74 25.12 4.51 -1.84
CA PHE A 74 26.52 4.95 -1.80
C PHE A 74 26.64 6.46 -2.01
N THR A 75 25.90 7.06 -2.95
CA THR A 75 25.93 8.50 -3.21
C THR A 75 25.34 9.29 -2.04
N MET A 76 24.25 8.81 -1.42
CA MET A 76 23.69 9.41 -0.19
C MET A 76 24.64 9.24 1.01
N LYS A 77 25.27 8.06 1.19
CA LYS A 77 26.27 7.86 2.25
C LYS A 77 27.53 8.70 2.05
N LEU A 78 27.98 8.87 0.81
CA LEU A 78 29.13 9.70 0.47
C LEU A 78 28.82 11.19 0.71
N PHE A 79 27.61 11.63 0.37
CA PHE A 79 27.14 13.00 0.63
C PHE A 79 27.03 13.28 2.14
N VAL A 80 26.49 12.33 2.92
CA VAL A 80 26.41 12.43 4.39
C VAL A 80 27.80 12.37 5.04
N SER A 81 28.71 11.50 4.54
CA SER A 81 30.08 11.40 5.05
C SER A 81 30.93 12.62 4.71
N ALA A 82 30.66 13.31 3.60
CA ALA A 82 31.34 14.55 3.23
C ALA A 82 30.91 15.75 4.09
N LEU A 83 29.70 15.71 4.67
CA LEU A 83 29.17 16.76 5.54
C LEU A 83 29.61 16.62 7.00
N PHE A 84 30.08 15.45 7.43
CA PHE A 84 30.54 15.19 8.80
C PHE A 84 32.00 14.69 8.82
N ASN A 85 32.94 15.62 8.94
CA ASN A 85 34.36 15.36 9.21
C ASN A 85 34.56 15.00 10.70
N GLN A 86 34.96 13.77 11.04
CA GLN A 86 36.11 13.49 11.93
C GLN A 86 36.44 11.98 12.03
N SER A 87 37.71 11.66 11.74
CA SER A 87 38.60 10.61 12.30
C SER A 87 38.01 9.31 12.90
N ASP A 88 38.33 8.16 12.29
CA ASP A 88 39.42 7.32 12.79
C ASP A 88 39.81 6.20 11.81
N VAL A 89 41.12 5.95 11.76
CA VAL A 89 41.84 5.14 10.78
C VAL A 89 42.25 3.80 11.41
N THR A 90 42.07 2.72 10.65
CA THR A 90 42.73 1.40 10.72
C THR A 90 42.53 0.48 11.93
N HIS A 91 41.99 -0.73 11.69
CA HIS A 91 42.73 -1.98 11.91
C HIS A 91 42.07 -3.17 11.17
N MET A 92 42.91 -3.98 10.50
CA MET A 92 42.52 -5.17 9.74
C MET A 92 42.29 -6.39 10.64
N ALA A 93 41.30 -7.24 10.32
CA ALA A 93 41.41 -8.71 10.38
C ALA A 93 40.12 -9.40 9.87
N ASN A 94 40.24 -10.04 8.72
CA ASN A 94 39.73 -11.36 8.34
C ASN A 94 38.71 -12.03 9.29
N ASP A 95 37.42 -12.12 8.92
CA ASP A 95 36.57 -13.24 9.32
C ASP A 95 35.37 -13.44 8.37
N LYS A 96 35.25 -14.66 7.83
CA LYS A 96 34.21 -15.12 6.91
C LYS A 96 33.06 -15.74 7.72
N SER A 97 32.25 -14.95 8.40
CA SER A 97 30.92 -15.37 8.86
C SER A 97 30.25 -14.20 9.59
N ARG A 98 29.23 -13.58 9.01
CA ARG A 98 28.25 -12.80 9.79
C ARG A 98 26.98 -12.52 8.98
N ARG A 99 25.98 -13.35 9.27
CA ARG A 99 24.55 -13.08 9.20
C ARG A 99 24.29 -11.64 9.70
N SER A 100 23.83 -10.76 8.81
CA SER A 100 23.50 -9.36 9.13
C SER A 100 22.44 -9.31 10.23
N ARG A 101 22.88 -9.13 11.47
CA ARG A 101 22.03 -8.69 12.57
C ARG A 101 21.99 -7.17 12.51
N CYS A 102 20.89 -6.64 12.01
CA CYS A 102 20.59 -5.21 12.07
C CYS A 102 20.32 -4.86 13.53
N PHE A 103 21.25 -4.16 14.17
CA PHE A 103 20.99 -3.49 15.44
C PHE A 103 20.17 -2.23 15.15
N ILE A 104 18.91 -2.21 15.57
CA ILE A 104 18.06 -1.02 15.54
C ILE A 104 18.10 -0.39 16.94
N PRO A 105 18.46 0.90 17.10
CA PRO A 105 18.30 1.58 18.37
C PRO A 105 16.80 1.82 18.63
N LEU A 106 16.36 1.46 19.83
CA LEU A 106 14.99 1.59 20.32
C LEU A 106 14.57 3.07 20.29
N GLY A 107 13.66 3.45 19.39
CA GLY A 107 13.12 4.82 19.29
C GLY A 107 13.20 5.50 17.91
N SER A 108 13.65 4.80 16.86
CA SER A 108 13.55 5.32 15.49
C SER A 108 12.19 4.95 14.87
N PRO A 109 11.53 5.82 14.09
CA PRO A 109 10.37 5.40 13.31
C PRO A 109 10.79 4.24 12.40
N ILE A 110 9.98 3.19 12.35
CA ILE A 110 10.21 1.97 11.57
C ILE A 110 10.19 2.36 10.08
N VAL A 111 11.33 2.83 9.56
CA VAL A 111 11.56 2.90 8.12
C VAL A 111 11.94 1.49 7.71
N LEU A 112 10.92 0.69 7.38
CA LEU A 112 11.09 -0.58 6.72
C LEU A 112 11.79 -0.25 5.39
N GLN A 113 13.11 -0.47 5.33
CA GLN A 113 13.93 -0.19 4.16
C GLN A 113 13.53 -1.22 3.09
N ARG A 114 12.40 -0.96 2.40
CA ARG A 114 11.85 -1.81 1.35
C ARG A 114 12.95 -1.95 0.30
N ARG A 115 13.41 -3.20 0.11
CA ARG A 115 14.18 -3.54 -1.07
C ARG A 115 13.25 -3.32 -2.27
N GLY A 116 13.74 -2.59 -3.26
CA GLY A 116 13.01 -2.45 -4.52
C GLY A 116 12.72 -3.81 -5.13
N SER A 117 11.66 -3.88 -5.93
CA SER A 117 11.40 -5.10 -6.66
C SER A 117 12.47 -5.32 -7.73
N VAL A 118 13.03 -6.53 -7.78
CA VAL A 118 13.93 -6.98 -8.87
C VAL A 118 13.14 -7.24 -10.15
N TYR A 119 11.88 -7.66 -10.02
CA TYR A 119 10.99 -8.02 -11.12
C TYR A 119 9.78 -7.11 -11.20
N GLY A 120 9.42 -6.70 -12.40
CA GLY A 120 8.23 -5.90 -12.68
C GLY A 120 6.95 -6.50 -12.14
N THR A 121 6.85 -7.83 -12.09
CA THR A 121 5.71 -8.58 -11.56
C THR A 121 5.38 -8.30 -10.10
N ASN A 122 6.36 -7.88 -9.27
CA ASN A 122 6.09 -7.50 -7.87
C ASN A 122 5.93 -6.00 -7.65
N VAL A 123 5.90 -5.19 -8.71
CA VAL A 123 5.55 -3.77 -8.59
C VAL A 123 4.06 -3.67 -8.23
N PRO A 124 3.67 -2.97 -7.15
CA PRO A 124 2.27 -2.77 -6.81
C PRO A 124 1.57 -1.90 -7.85
N LEU A 125 0.56 -2.45 -8.52
CA LEU A 125 -0.14 -1.82 -9.64
C LEU A 125 -1.65 -1.77 -9.35
N ILE A 126 -2.30 -0.65 -9.67
CA ILE A 126 -3.76 -0.56 -9.89
C ILE A 126 -3.96 -0.05 -11.31
N THR A 127 -4.72 -0.79 -12.10
CA THR A 127 -5.11 -0.40 -13.47
C THR A 127 -6.60 -0.12 -13.50
N GLU A 128 -6.97 1.09 -13.90
CA GLU A 128 -8.35 1.44 -14.20
C GLU A 128 -8.81 0.76 -15.50
N LEU A 129 -10.00 0.18 -15.49
CA LEU A 129 -10.66 -0.42 -16.64
C LEU A 129 -12.05 0.19 -16.84
N VAL A 130 -12.37 0.51 -18.09
CA VAL A 130 -13.70 0.96 -18.51
C VAL A 130 -14.59 -0.23 -18.83
N ASN A 131 -14.02 -1.29 -19.43
CA ASN A 131 -14.76 -2.50 -19.79
C ASN A 131 -14.34 -3.68 -18.90
N ASP A 132 -15.29 -4.19 -18.13
CA ASP A 132 -15.09 -5.27 -17.15
C ASP A 132 -14.53 -6.55 -17.79
N THR A 133 -14.92 -6.86 -19.03
CA THR A 133 -14.46 -8.07 -19.75
C THR A 133 -12.98 -8.04 -20.11
N ASN A 134 -12.34 -6.87 -20.05
CA ASN A 134 -10.91 -6.73 -20.34
C ASN A 134 -10.01 -7.13 -19.16
N VAL A 135 -10.58 -7.40 -17.97
CA VAL A 135 -9.82 -7.73 -16.76
C VAL A 135 -8.92 -8.96 -16.93
N GLN A 136 -9.37 -9.95 -17.72
CA GLN A 136 -8.63 -11.17 -18.06
C GLN A 136 -7.27 -10.90 -18.73
N PHE A 137 -7.08 -9.74 -19.35
CA PHE A 137 -5.81 -9.41 -20.02
C PHE A 137 -4.73 -8.91 -19.07
N LEU A 138 -5.08 -8.59 -17.82
CA LEU A 138 -4.12 -8.09 -16.84
C LEU A 138 -3.26 -9.19 -16.24
N ASP A 139 -3.73 -10.44 -16.22
CA ASP A 139 -3.04 -11.55 -15.60
C ASP A 139 -3.09 -12.80 -16.48
N GLN A 140 -1.94 -13.23 -16.97
CA GLN A 140 -1.83 -14.37 -17.89
C GLN A 140 -1.78 -15.71 -17.16
N ASP A 141 -1.52 -15.69 -15.86
CA ASP A 141 -1.54 -16.88 -14.99
C ASP A 141 -2.94 -17.13 -14.40
N ASP A 142 -3.95 -16.43 -14.91
CA ASP A 142 -5.33 -16.56 -14.46
C ASP A 142 -6.01 -17.67 -15.26
N ASP A 143 -6.45 -18.72 -14.56
CA ASP A 143 -7.12 -19.90 -15.15
C ASP A 143 -8.65 -19.74 -15.16
N ASP A 144 -9.16 -18.55 -14.83
CA ASP A 144 -10.59 -18.24 -14.77
C ASP A 144 -11.26 -18.33 -16.16
N ASP A 145 -12.50 -18.81 -16.20
CA ASP A 145 -13.30 -18.86 -17.42
C ASP A 145 -13.60 -17.42 -17.92
N PRO A 146 -13.69 -17.17 -19.24
CA PRO A 146 -13.96 -15.84 -19.79
C PRO A 146 -15.33 -15.27 -19.40
N ASP A 147 -16.25 -16.12 -18.92
CA ASP A 147 -17.58 -15.75 -18.44
C ASP A 147 -17.62 -15.49 -16.91
N THR A 148 -16.47 -15.50 -16.24
CA THR A 148 -16.37 -15.28 -14.78
C THR A 148 -16.75 -13.84 -14.43
N GLU A 149 -17.58 -13.65 -13.40
CA GLU A 149 -17.97 -12.33 -12.93
C GLU A 149 -16.76 -11.56 -12.39
N LEU A 150 -16.70 -10.24 -12.65
CA LEU A 150 -15.55 -9.40 -12.32
C LEU A 150 -15.04 -9.57 -10.89
N TYR A 151 -15.94 -9.65 -9.90
CA TYR A 151 -15.55 -9.73 -8.49
C TYR A 151 -14.93 -11.06 -8.07
N LEU A 152 -15.08 -12.10 -8.90
CA LEU A 152 -14.45 -13.41 -8.71
C LEU A 152 -13.10 -13.51 -9.41
N THR A 153 -12.81 -12.61 -10.36
CA THR A 153 -11.55 -12.62 -11.10
C THR A 153 -10.36 -12.31 -10.22
N GLN A 154 -9.23 -12.97 -10.48
CA GLN A 154 -8.01 -12.77 -9.71
C GLN A 154 -7.49 -11.31 -9.69
N PRO A 155 -7.44 -10.57 -10.81
CA PRO A 155 -6.93 -9.20 -10.81
C PRO A 155 -7.75 -8.26 -9.93
N PHE A 156 -9.07 -8.48 -9.85
CA PHE A 156 -9.96 -7.73 -8.98
C PHE A 156 -9.79 -8.13 -7.51
N ALA A 157 -9.82 -9.43 -7.20
CA ALA A 157 -9.66 -9.93 -5.83
C ALA A 157 -8.30 -9.56 -5.21
N CYS A 158 -7.27 -9.43 -6.04
CA CYS A 158 -5.94 -8.97 -5.64
C CYS A 158 -5.82 -7.45 -5.47
N GLY A 159 -6.80 -6.69 -5.92
CA GLY A 159 -6.80 -5.23 -5.93
C GLY A 159 -5.88 -4.61 -6.98
N THR A 160 -5.62 -5.30 -8.08
CA THR A 160 -4.77 -4.82 -9.19
C THR A 160 -5.56 -4.24 -10.36
N ALA A 161 -6.86 -4.54 -10.43
CA ALA A 161 -7.81 -3.98 -11.39
C ALA A 161 -8.89 -3.17 -10.65
N PHE A 162 -9.28 -2.05 -11.22
CA PHE A 162 -10.38 -1.23 -10.73
C PHE A 162 -11.30 -0.86 -11.89
N ALA A 163 -12.52 -1.39 -11.89
CA ALA A 163 -13.49 -1.10 -12.94
C ALA A 163 -14.37 0.10 -12.61
N VAL A 164 -14.62 0.96 -13.59
CA VAL A 164 -15.48 2.14 -13.44
C VAL A 164 -16.94 1.74 -13.15
N SER A 165 -17.39 0.57 -13.62
CA SER A 165 -18.74 0.03 -13.35
C SER A 165 -19.08 -0.09 -11.85
N VAL A 166 -18.06 -0.30 -11.00
CA VAL A 166 -18.23 -0.33 -9.54
C VAL A 166 -18.66 1.02 -8.99
N LEU A 167 -18.20 2.12 -9.62
CA LEU A 167 -18.56 3.48 -9.22
C LEU A 167 -19.99 3.86 -9.62
N ASP A 168 -20.53 3.31 -10.72
CA ASP A 168 -21.92 3.58 -11.12
C ASP A 168 -22.91 3.13 -10.03
N SER A 169 -22.58 2.04 -9.32
CA SER A 169 -23.35 1.57 -8.16
C SER A 169 -23.31 2.55 -6.97
N LEU A 170 -22.28 3.41 -6.90
CA LEU A 170 -22.02 4.34 -5.81
C LEU A 170 -22.35 5.81 -6.16
N MET A 171 -22.42 6.16 -7.45
CA MET A 171 -22.58 7.54 -7.93
C MET A 171 -23.85 8.19 -7.37
N SER A 172 -24.91 7.40 -7.17
CA SER A 172 -26.15 7.84 -6.51
C SER A 172 -25.95 8.48 -5.12
N THR A 173 -24.85 8.17 -4.42
CA THR A 173 -24.55 8.64 -3.05
C THR A 173 -23.62 9.87 -3.04
N LEU A 174 -22.83 10.11 -4.08
CA LEU A 174 -21.74 11.10 -4.09
C LEU A 174 -22.09 12.45 -4.75
N GLU A 175 -23.13 12.51 -5.57
CA GLU A 175 -23.56 13.75 -6.25
C GLU A 175 -23.90 14.89 -5.27
N LEU A 176 -24.36 14.55 -4.05
CA LEU A 176 -24.77 15.53 -3.05
C LEU A 176 -23.59 16.32 -2.44
N ILE A 177 -22.38 15.76 -2.42
CA ILE A 177 -21.20 16.35 -1.74
C ILE A 177 -20.37 17.19 -2.73
N LEU A 178 -20.36 16.83 -4.01
CA LEU A 178 -19.57 17.52 -5.05
C LEU A 178 -20.28 18.76 -5.63
N ALA A 179 -21.60 18.86 -5.46
CA ALA A 179 -22.41 19.98 -5.96
C ALA A 179 -22.08 21.34 -5.31
N GLU A 180 -21.36 21.36 -4.17
CA GLU A 180 -21.08 22.58 -3.43
C GLU A 180 -19.90 23.42 -3.99
N GLY A 181 -19.23 22.97 -5.06
CA GLY A 181 -18.28 23.82 -5.81
C GLY A 181 -17.12 24.39 -4.97
N ALA A 182 -16.81 23.77 -3.83
CA ALA A 182 -15.78 24.25 -2.91
C ALA A 182 -14.40 23.88 -3.46
N GLY A 183 -13.80 24.77 -4.25
CA GLY A 183 -12.37 24.68 -4.57
C GLY A 183 -11.54 24.64 -3.28
N LEU A 184 -10.50 23.80 -3.24
CA LEU A 184 -9.57 23.70 -2.11
C LEU A 184 -8.78 25.01 -1.95
N ARG A 185 -9.25 25.92 -1.09
CA ARG A 185 -8.57 27.16 -0.70
C ARG A 185 -7.84 26.95 0.62
N GLY A 186 -6.62 27.47 0.71
CA GLY A 186 -5.88 27.46 1.98
C GLY A 186 -6.56 28.33 3.04
N GLY A 187 -6.53 27.88 4.29
CA GLY A 187 -7.02 28.60 5.46
C GLY A 187 -5.99 28.59 6.60
N TYR A 188 -6.21 29.43 7.60
CA TYR A 188 -5.36 29.46 8.79
C TYR A 188 -5.62 28.23 9.69
N SER A 189 -4.60 27.76 10.40
CA SER A 189 -4.75 26.68 11.37
C SER A 189 -5.44 27.17 12.64
N THR A 190 -6.75 26.99 12.72
CA THR A 190 -7.54 27.20 13.95
C THR A 190 -7.61 25.91 14.78
N PRO A 191 -7.91 25.97 16.09
CA PRO A 191 -8.11 24.78 16.92
C PRO A 191 -9.18 23.83 16.34
N GLU A 192 -10.27 24.38 15.81
CA GLU A 192 -11.34 23.61 15.13
C GLU A 192 -10.83 22.92 13.86
N SER A 193 -10.03 23.63 13.04
CA SER A 193 -9.43 23.06 11.83
C SER A 193 -8.42 21.95 12.15
N LEU A 194 -7.68 22.08 13.25
CA LEU A 194 -6.78 21.03 13.73
C LEU A 194 -7.55 19.82 14.28
N ALA A 195 -8.67 20.03 14.97
CA ALA A 195 -9.54 18.96 15.45
C ALA A 195 -10.11 18.11 14.29
N ASN A 196 -10.44 18.74 13.16
CA ASN A 196 -10.88 18.01 11.95
C ASN A 196 -9.82 17.05 11.38
N ARG A 197 -8.55 17.17 11.78
CA ARG A 197 -7.49 16.26 11.36
C ARG A 197 -7.52 14.95 12.13
N ASP A 198 -8.15 14.90 13.31
CA ASP A 198 -8.18 13.76 14.23
C ASP A 198 -9.18 12.67 13.80
N ARG A 199 -9.15 12.34 12.52
CA ARG A 199 -9.98 11.34 11.88
C ARG A 199 -9.14 10.10 11.59
N CYS A 200 -9.78 8.92 11.67
CA CYS A 200 -9.11 7.66 11.43
C CYS A 200 -8.44 7.63 10.05
N ARG A 201 -7.28 6.97 9.99
CA ARG A 201 -6.55 6.69 8.76
C ARG A 201 -6.59 5.19 8.49
N VAL A 202 -6.79 4.83 7.23
CA VAL A 202 -6.62 3.44 6.81
C VAL A 202 -5.12 3.14 6.76
N GLY A 203 -4.72 2.02 7.35
CA GLY A 203 -3.36 1.51 7.33
C GLY A 203 -3.35 0.02 7.06
N GLN A 204 -2.15 -0.49 6.77
CA GLN A 204 -1.90 -1.91 6.61
C GLN A 204 -0.73 -2.31 7.50
N ILE A 205 -0.92 -3.31 8.35
CA ILE A 205 0.09 -3.79 9.30
C ILE A 205 0.44 -5.23 8.95
N SER A 206 1.73 -5.55 8.87
CA SER A 206 2.19 -6.93 8.68
C SER A 206 2.13 -7.70 10.00
N LEU A 207 1.78 -8.99 9.95
CA LEU A 207 1.92 -9.90 11.09
C LEU A 207 3.31 -10.55 11.18
N TYR A 208 4.21 -10.25 10.24
CA TYR A 208 5.58 -10.78 10.27
C TYR A 208 6.46 -10.03 11.28
N ASP A 209 6.20 -8.74 11.46
CA ASP A 209 6.96 -7.86 12.35
C ASP A 209 6.02 -6.84 13.00
N GLY A 210 6.37 -6.40 14.20
CA GLY A 210 5.65 -5.38 14.94
C GLY A 210 4.78 -5.91 16.09
N PRO A 211 3.97 -5.02 16.69
CA PRO A 211 3.24 -5.31 17.94
C PRO A 211 2.19 -6.41 17.83
N LEU A 212 1.75 -6.71 16.60
CA LEU A 212 0.73 -7.73 16.32
C LEU A 212 1.33 -9.06 15.84
N ALA A 213 2.66 -9.17 15.76
CA ALA A 213 3.33 -10.37 15.25
C ALA A 213 3.04 -11.63 16.09
N GLN A 214 2.80 -11.47 17.39
CA GLN A 214 2.42 -12.55 18.30
C GLN A 214 1.15 -13.30 17.87
N PHE A 215 0.27 -12.66 17.09
CA PHE A 215 -0.96 -13.28 16.59
C PHE A 215 -0.75 -14.03 15.26
N GLY A 216 0.39 -13.84 14.60
CA GLY A 216 0.72 -14.49 13.33
C GLY A 216 1.09 -15.97 13.48
N GLU A 217 1.49 -16.43 14.67
CA GLU A 217 1.88 -17.83 14.94
C GLU A 217 0.64 -18.73 15.16
N GLY A 218 -0.33 -18.70 14.24
CA GLY A 218 -1.55 -19.51 14.32
C GLY A 218 -2.60 -18.97 15.30
N GLY A 219 -2.54 -17.67 15.62
CA GLY A 219 -3.58 -17.00 16.40
C GLY A 219 -4.91 -16.90 15.64
N LYS A 220 -5.98 -16.61 16.37
CA LYS A 220 -7.31 -16.37 15.78
C LYS A 220 -7.50 -14.88 15.49
N TYR A 221 -8.29 -14.58 14.46
CA TYR A 221 -8.64 -13.20 14.11
C TYR A 221 -9.31 -12.44 15.26
N CYS A 222 -10.17 -13.09 16.06
CA CYS A 222 -10.81 -12.46 17.21
C CYS A 222 -9.81 -11.95 18.26
N ASP A 223 -8.78 -12.75 18.57
CA ASP A 223 -7.79 -12.39 19.59
C ASP A 223 -6.97 -11.18 19.15
N LEU A 224 -6.57 -11.16 17.88
CA LEU A 224 -5.95 -10.01 17.23
C LEU A 224 -6.87 -8.78 17.29
N PHE A 225 -8.13 -8.92 16.90
CA PHE A 225 -9.11 -7.83 16.85
C PHE A 225 -9.33 -7.20 18.22
N VAL A 226 -9.56 -8.01 19.25
CA VAL A 226 -9.79 -7.54 20.63
C VAL A 226 -8.54 -6.87 21.19
N SER A 227 -7.35 -7.45 20.95
CA SER A 227 -6.09 -6.89 21.43
C SER A 227 -5.74 -5.57 20.74
N ALA A 228 -5.94 -5.49 19.42
CA ALA A 228 -5.69 -4.28 18.63
C ALA A 228 -6.60 -3.13 19.07
N LEU A 229 -7.88 -3.43 19.31
CA LEU A 229 -8.85 -2.44 19.73
C LEU A 229 -8.58 -1.94 21.16
N ARG A 230 -8.28 -2.85 22.10
CA ARG A 230 -8.06 -2.49 23.51
C ARG A 230 -6.74 -1.77 23.76
N SER A 231 -5.67 -2.24 23.13
CA SER A 231 -4.31 -1.77 23.46
C SER A 231 -3.90 -0.57 22.60
N TYR A 232 -4.41 -0.49 21.37
CA TYR A 232 -3.98 0.51 20.39
C TYR A 232 -5.12 1.37 19.83
N GLY A 233 -6.38 1.10 20.20
CA GLY A 233 -7.52 1.79 19.61
C GLY A 233 -7.65 1.58 18.09
N MET A 234 -7.08 0.49 17.57
CA MET A 234 -7.07 0.19 16.13
C MET A 234 -8.21 -0.78 15.79
N LEU A 235 -8.98 -0.47 14.74
CA LEU A 235 -10.04 -1.35 14.25
C LEU A 235 -9.55 -2.18 13.07
N CYS A 236 -9.39 -3.48 13.24
CA CYS A 236 -9.11 -4.40 12.13
C CYS A 236 -10.37 -4.61 11.29
N ILE A 237 -10.28 -4.41 9.97
CA ILE A 237 -11.43 -4.49 9.04
C ILE A 237 -11.30 -5.64 8.01
N GLY A 238 -10.11 -6.21 7.86
CA GLY A 238 -9.87 -7.30 6.93
C GLY A 238 -8.42 -7.74 6.88
N LEU A 239 -8.16 -8.75 6.06
CA LEU A 239 -6.84 -9.33 5.83
C LEU A 239 -6.47 -9.22 4.34
N TYR A 240 -5.17 -9.23 4.09
CA TYR A 240 -4.55 -9.25 2.76
C TYR A 240 -3.51 -10.37 2.75
N ARG A 241 -3.96 -11.53 2.28
CA ARG A 241 -3.29 -12.82 2.40
C ARG A 241 -2.69 -13.25 1.07
N PHE A 242 -1.53 -13.90 1.09
CA PHE A 242 -0.95 -14.49 -0.13
C PHE A 242 -1.86 -15.58 -0.69
N ARG A 243 -2.02 -15.60 -2.02
CA ARG A 243 -2.75 -16.66 -2.72
C ARG A 243 -2.08 -18.01 -2.47
N ASP A 244 -0.76 -18.06 -2.65
CA ASP A 244 0.02 -19.29 -2.54
C ASP A 244 0.76 -19.30 -1.19
N THR A 245 0.36 -20.21 -0.29
CA THR A 245 0.98 -20.36 1.04
C THR A 245 2.18 -21.33 1.02
N SER A 246 2.38 -22.07 -0.07
CA SER A 246 3.50 -22.99 -0.24
C SER A 246 4.80 -22.24 -0.55
N SER A 247 5.90 -22.59 0.13
CA SER A 247 7.23 -22.03 -0.09
C SER A 247 7.95 -22.58 -1.33
N SER A 248 7.22 -22.89 -2.40
CA SER A 248 7.80 -23.30 -3.68
C SER A 248 8.50 -22.13 -4.38
N CYS A 249 9.50 -22.44 -5.22
CA CYS A 249 10.19 -21.46 -6.06
C CYS A 249 9.27 -20.78 -7.10
N GLU A 250 8.06 -21.31 -7.30
CA GLU A 250 7.04 -20.80 -8.23
C GLU A 250 5.90 -20.05 -7.52
N ALA A 251 5.98 -19.89 -6.19
CA ALA A 251 4.91 -19.27 -5.42
C ALA A 251 4.69 -17.81 -5.85
N SER A 252 3.44 -17.49 -6.18
CA SER A 252 3.05 -16.14 -6.56
C SER A 252 3.12 -15.19 -5.36
N SER A 253 3.62 -13.98 -5.59
CA SER A 253 3.62 -12.89 -4.60
C SER A 253 2.27 -12.16 -4.51
N LYS A 254 1.27 -12.58 -5.30
CA LYS A 254 -0.07 -12.01 -5.33
C LYS A 254 -0.79 -12.27 -4.01
N ARG A 255 -1.53 -11.26 -3.55
CA ARG A 255 -2.33 -11.31 -2.32
C ARG A 255 -3.76 -10.94 -2.64
N PHE A 256 -4.71 -11.59 -1.99
CA PHE A 256 -6.14 -11.32 -2.11
C PHE A 256 -6.71 -10.76 -0.81
N VAL A 257 -7.84 -10.06 -0.92
CA VAL A 257 -8.51 -9.40 0.20
C VAL A 257 -9.53 -10.34 0.84
N ILE A 258 -9.54 -10.39 2.18
CA ILE A 258 -10.56 -11.05 2.98
C ILE A 258 -11.21 -9.98 3.86
N THR A 259 -12.45 -9.62 3.57
CA THR A 259 -13.22 -8.66 4.38
C THR A 259 -13.91 -9.39 5.52
N ASN A 260 -13.95 -8.75 6.70
CA ASN A 260 -14.64 -9.26 7.89
C ASN A 260 -14.47 -10.78 8.15
N PRO A 261 -13.23 -11.28 8.37
CA PRO A 261 -13.01 -12.70 8.66
C PRO A 261 -13.80 -13.15 9.91
N PRO A 262 -14.27 -14.41 9.96
CA PRO A 262 -14.88 -14.99 11.16
C PRO A 262 -13.98 -14.92 12.39
N ALA A 263 -14.57 -14.97 13.59
CA ALA A 263 -13.84 -14.86 14.85
C ALA A 263 -12.77 -15.94 15.05
N ASP A 264 -13.04 -17.16 14.60
CA ASP A 264 -12.19 -18.34 14.67
C ASP A 264 -11.23 -18.48 13.48
N PHE A 265 -11.21 -17.52 12.57
CA PHE A 265 -10.37 -17.56 11.37
C PHE A 265 -8.88 -17.59 11.74
N PRO A 266 -8.11 -18.60 11.26
CA PRO A 266 -6.70 -18.75 11.59
C PRO A 266 -5.85 -17.74 10.81
N LEU A 267 -4.92 -17.09 11.51
CA LEU A 267 -3.98 -16.13 10.94
C LEU A 267 -2.67 -16.80 10.53
N LEU A 268 -2.03 -16.22 9.51
CA LEU A 268 -0.71 -16.61 9.05
C LEU A 268 0.29 -15.47 9.34
N PRO A 269 1.57 -15.76 9.60
CA PRO A 269 2.57 -14.74 9.88
C PRO A 269 2.84 -13.84 8.67
N THR A 270 2.54 -14.32 7.46
CA THR A 270 2.69 -13.56 6.22
C THR A 270 1.52 -12.60 5.95
N ASP A 271 0.42 -12.70 6.68
CA ASP A 271 -0.75 -11.87 6.46
C ASP A 271 -0.45 -10.39 6.71
N MET A 272 -1.14 -9.55 5.97
CA MET A 272 -1.24 -8.13 6.25
C MET A 272 -2.67 -7.80 6.68
N VAL A 273 -2.83 -6.99 7.71
CA VAL A 273 -4.13 -6.64 8.30
C VAL A 273 -4.48 -5.22 7.89
N PHE A 274 -5.68 -5.04 7.33
CA PHE A 274 -6.25 -3.71 7.13
C PHE A 274 -6.77 -3.19 8.45
N VAL A 275 -6.30 -2.01 8.86
CA VAL A 275 -6.63 -1.39 10.14
C VAL A 275 -7.05 0.06 9.96
N LEU A 276 -8.00 0.51 10.77
CA LEU A 276 -8.24 1.93 11.00
C LEU A 276 -7.41 2.35 12.20
N MET A 277 -6.44 3.22 11.97
CA MET A 277 -5.55 3.77 12.98
C MET A 277 -6.01 5.17 13.36
N GLN A 278 -5.81 5.55 14.61
CA GLN A 278 -6.00 6.94 15.05
C GLN A 278 -4.95 7.85 14.40
N PHE A 279 -5.24 9.16 14.36
CA PHE A 279 -4.34 10.13 13.73
C PHE A 279 -2.99 10.24 14.45
N ASP A 280 -2.98 10.09 15.78
CA ASP A 280 -1.80 10.12 16.62
C ASP A 280 -1.46 8.71 17.18
N PRO A 281 -0.49 7.99 16.59
CA PRO A 281 -0.11 6.65 17.02
C PRO A 281 0.70 6.61 18.34
N GLY A 282 1.04 7.77 18.92
CA GLY A 282 1.92 7.87 20.09
C GLY A 282 1.23 7.98 21.45
N LEU A 283 -0.10 8.15 21.48
CA LEU A 283 -0.86 8.21 22.72
C LEU A 283 -1.42 6.82 23.05
N GLU A 284 -1.08 6.32 24.23
CA GLU A 284 -1.72 5.14 24.81
C GLU A 284 -3.24 5.35 24.78
N TYR A 285 -3.97 4.38 24.21
CA TYR A 285 -5.42 4.45 24.16
C TYR A 285 -5.96 4.48 25.59
N LYS A 286 -6.35 5.66 26.06
CA LYS A 286 -7.08 5.80 27.33
C LYS A 286 -8.55 5.59 27.00
N PRO A 287 -9.17 4.48 27.44
CA PRO A 287 -10.59 4.33 27.29
C PRO A 287 -11.25 5.40 28.18
N ASN A 288 -11.68 6.50 27.58
CA ASN A 288 -12.70 7.35 28.18
C ASN A 288 -14.01 6.56 28.15
N ARG A 289 -14.14 5.56 29.03
CA ARG A 289 -15.45 5.20 29.57
C ARG A 289 -15.90 6.50 30.22
N GLY A 290 -16.91 7.13 29.63
CA GLY A 290 -17.44 8.42 30.07
C GLY A 290 -17.46 8.47 31.59
N GLU A 291 -16.86 9.52 32.14
CA GLU A 291 -16.81 9.76 33.57
C GLU A 291 -18.20 9.49 34.15
N GLU A 292 -18.26 8.57 35.11
CA GLU A 292 -19.46 8.30 35.89
C GLU A 292 -20.00 9.64 36.42
N PRO A 293 -21.33 9.87 36.40
CA PRO A 293 -21.88 11.09 36.96
C PRO A 293 -21.46 11.14 38.43
N LYS A 294 -20.78 12.22 38.81
CA LYS A 294 -20.43 12.51 40.20
C LYS A 294 -21.69 12.33 41.04
N GLU A 295 -21.65 11.39 41.97
CA GLU A 295 -22.59 11.34 43.07
C GLU A 295 -22.45 12.66 43.85
N ASP A 296 -23.39 13.58 43.65
CA ASP A 296 -23.60 14.70 44.56
C ASP A 296 -24.09 14.12 45.89
N ASN A 297 -23.16 13.82 46.78
CA ASN A 297 -23.45 13.48 48.17
C ASN A 297 -23.72 14.76 48.98
N SER A 298 -25.00 14.91 49.34
CA SER A 298 -25.56 15.46 50.60
C SER A 298 -24.93 16.69 51.23
#